data_AF-A0A3D5UVI1-F1
#
_entry.id   AF-A0A3D5UVI1-F1
#
_cell.length_a   1.000
_cell.length_b   1.000
_cell.length_c   1.000
_cell.angle_alpha   90.00
_cell.angle_beta   90.00
_cell.angle_gamma   90.00
#
_symmetry.space_group_name_H-M   'P 1'
#
loop_
_entity.id
_entity.type
_entity.pdbx_description
1 polymer ?
#
loop_
_entity_poly.entity_id
_entity_poly.type
_entity_poly.pdbx_seq_one_letter_code
_entity_poly.pdbx_strand_id
1 'polypeptide(L)'
;GAVCVSAQGEIEELTSEQALKRIATEPVMLVHAGFTARRIARGRNFRDPGPQVFDLMELFAFVHPALPCLPTVGGLARALGLDAGESPEDHALMLHRAAAQMLTTLQQPSYPDRPSAARTAYRMAEGGWAWGPGVVAALRDALGREGKPPGARGFDIWNELPEWEERGPRPPAGSMPVSEGEARERLALLAGADAEARPGQVAFTGLAAHAFAPREAAGAPNIVLAEAGTGIGKTIGYIAPASLWAERNKGTVWISTYTKNLQRQLDQELTRLYPDPEEKAEKAVIRKGRENYLCLLNFAETADRAAIGGGAVAVGLVARWAKASRDGDMVGGDFPAWLAARLSGATGRTGLTDRRGECVYTACPYYKKCFIERAIRKARRAEIVVANHALVMRQAALDQAMGPVAQAMPKDTETAG
;
A
#
# COMPACT_ATOMS: atom_id res chain seq x y z
N GLY A 1 26.82 -8.01 -21.45
CA GLY A 1 27.20 -9.08 -20.53
C GLY A 1 26.73 -8.73 -19.14
N ALA A 2 27.48 -9.14 -18.13
CA ALA A 2 27.36 -8.70 -16.75
C ALA A 2 28.79 -8.52 -16.17
N VAL A 3 28.93 -7.66 -15.17
CA VAL A 3 30.14 -7.59 -14.35
C VAL A 3 29.82 -8.33 -13.05
N CYS A 4 30.71 -9.23 -12.65
CA CYS A 4 30.61 -10.02 -11.44
C CYS A 4 31.83 -9.75 -10.57
N VAL A 5 31.65 -9.72 -9.26
CA VAL A 5 32.74 -9.69 -8.30
C VAL A 5 32.74 -11.02 -7.57
N SER A 6 33.86 -11.74 -7.63
CA SER A 6 34.00 -13.05 -6.99
C SER A 6 34.06 -12.92 -5.47
N ALA A 7 33.97 -14.05 -4.75
CA ALA A 7 34.13 -14.05 -3.29
C ALA A 7 35.53 -13.59 -2.84
N GLN A 8 36.51 -13.66 -3.73
CA GLN A 8 37.89 -13.19 -3.54
C GLN A 8 38.08 -11.72 -3.93
N GLY A 9 37.03 -11.05 -4.43
CA GLY A 9 37.08 -9.66 -4.86
C GLY A 9 37.58 -9.45 -6.29
N GLU A 10 37.71 -10.52 -7.08
CA GLU A 10 38.14 -10.43 -8.49
C GLU A 10 36.97 -9.99 -9.38
N ILE A 11 37.24 -9.07 -10.29
CA ILE A 11 36.25 -8.58 -11.26
C ILE A 11 36.27 -9.49 -12.49
N GLU A 12 35.11 -10.06 -12.81
CA GLU A 12 34.89 -10.91 -13.97
C GLU A 12 33.89 -10.25 -14.93
N GLU A 13 34.29 -10.04 -16.17
CA GLU A 13 33.37 -9.70 -17.24
C GLU A 13 32.76 -10.95 -17.87
N LEU A 14 31.44 -11.07 -17.77
CA LEU A 14 30.69 -12.21 -18.28
C LEU A 14 29.96 -11.86 -19.57
N THR A 15 30.01 -12.74 -20.55
CA THR A 15 29.06 -12.71 -21.67
C THR A 15 27.63 -12.92 -21.16
N SER A 16 26.63 -12.57 -21.97
CA SER A 16 25.23 -12.79 -21.58
C SER A 16 24.91 -14.27 -21.31
N GLU A 17 25.50 -15.20 -22.06
CA GLU A 17 25.24 -16.63 -21.89
C GLU A 17 25.87 -17.16 -20.58
N GLN A 18 27.11 -16.76 -20.30
CA GLN A 18 27.78 -17.07 -19.03
C GLN A 18 26.99 -16.52 -17.84
N ALA A 19 26.54 -15.25 -17.92
CA ALA A 19 25.78 -14.63 -16.85
C ALA A 19 24.41 -15.32 -16.61
N LEU A 20 23.68 -15.66 -17.67
CA LEU A 20 22.40 -16.37 -17.55
C LEU A 20 22.58 -17.79 -17.01
N LYS A 21 23.62 -18.51 -17.44
CA LYS A 21 23.97 -19.82 -16.89
C LYS A 21 24.24 -19.71 -15.40
N ARG A 22 25.07 -18.73 -14.99
CA ARG A 22 25.44 -18.51 -13.59
C ARG A 22 24.23 -18.22 -12.71
N ILE A 23 23.34 -17.31 -13.14
CA ILE A 23 22.09 -17.00 -12.45
C ILE A 23 21.17 -18.24 -12.29
N ALA A 24 21.21 -19.17 -13.24
CA ALA A 24 20.38 -20.37 -13.19
C ALA A 24 20.96 -21.49 -12.30
N THR A 25 22.29 -21.58 -12.14
CA THR A 25 22.93 -22.76 -11.55
C THR A 25 23.84 -22.50 -10.35
N GLU A 26 24.30 -21.27 -10.14
CA GLU A 26 25.30 -20.93 -9.11
C GLU A 26 24.75 -19.97 -8.06
N PRO A 27 25.34 -19.95 -6.85
CA PRO A 27 25.08 -18.90 -5.87
C PRO A 27 25.53 -17.54 -6.40
N VAL A 28 24.58 -16.65 -6.68
CA VAL A 28 24.85 -15.27 -7.09
C VAL A 28 23.96 -14.30 -6.32
N MET A 29 24.53 -13.15 -5.96
CA MET A 29 23.80 -12.06 -5.34
C MET A 29 23.51 -10.97 -6.37
N LEU A 30 22.28 -10.49 -6.40
CA LEU A 30 21.82 -9.51 -7.36
C LEU A 30 20.63 -8.70 -6.83
N VAL A 31 20.18 -7.71 -7.60
CA VAL A 31 18.95 -6.97 -7.34
C VAL A 31 17.88 -7.41 -8.34
N HIS A 32 16.80 -8.03 -7.85
CA HIS A 32 15.67 -8.52 -8.64
C HIS A 32 16.05 -9.54 -9.72
N ALA A 33 16.03 -10.83 -9.38
CA ALA A 33 16.50 -11.93 -10.22
C ALA A 33 15.82 -11.98 -11.59
N GLY A 34 14.48 -11.96 -11.60
CA GLY A 34 13.70 -12.04 -12.84
C GLY A 34 13.92 -10.86 -13.79
N PHE A 35 14.03 -9.63 -13.27
CA PHE A 35 14.29 -8.44 -14.08
C PHE A 35 15.71 -8.44 -14.64
N THR A 36 16.70 -8.75 -13.79
CA THR A 36 18.11 -8.84 -14.18
C THR A 36 18.31 -9.89 -15.26
N ALA A 37 17.77 -11.11 -15.09
CA ALA A 37 17.85 -12.16 -16.09
C ALA A 37 17.18 -11.75 -17.43
N ARG A 38 15.97 -11.20 -17.40
CA ARG A 38 15.29 -10.70 -18.62
C ARG A 38 16.08 -9.61 -19.34
N ARG A 39 16.69 -8.69 -18.58
CA ARG A 39 17.53 -7.61 -19.13
C ARG A 39 18.79 -8.16 -19.82
N ILE A 40 19.43 -9.18 -19.25
CA ILE A 40 20.59 -9.85 -19.85
C ILE A 40 20.18 -10.65 -21.11
N ALA A 41 19.01 -11.31 -21.05
CA ALA A 41 18.49 -12.12 -22.13
C ALA A 41 18.12 -11.30 -23.37
N ARG A 42 17.68 -10.04 -23.22
CA ARG A 42 17.29 -9.13 -24.32
C ARG A 42 16.28 -9.78 -25.29
N GLY A 43 15.25 -10.43 -24.73
CA GLY A 43 14.20 -11.10 -25.50
C GLY A 43 14.53 -12.52 -25.98
N ARG A 44 15.75 -13.02 -25.72
CA ARG A 44 16.09 -14.44 -25.94
C ARG A 44 15.45 -15.32 -24.86
N ASN A 45 15.17 -16.58 -25.20
CA ASN A 45 14.78 -17.58 -24.21
C ASN A 45 15.92 -17.81 -23.21
N PHE A 46 15.58 -17.92 -21.93
CA PHE A 46 16.51 -18.17 -20.84
C PHE A 46 15.85 -19.06 -19.79
N ARG A 47 16.65 -19.76 -18.99
CA ARG A 47 16.15 -20.51 -17.84
C ARG A 47 15.84 -19.53 -16.71
N ASP A 48 14.77 -19.79 -15.96
CA ASP A 48 14.45 -19.00 -14.79
C ASP A 48 15.62 -19.02 -13.77
N PRO A 49 15.81 -17.93 -13.00
CA PRO A 49 16.82 -17.88 -11.95
C PRO A 49 16.71 -19.06 -10.98
N GLY A 50 17.86 -19.61 -10.59
CA GLY A 50 17.94 -20.79 -9.74
C GLY A 50 17.61 -20.52 -8.27
N PRO A 51 17.39 -21.58 -7.45
CA PRO A 51 17.06 -21.46 -6.03
C PRO A 51 18.22 -20.91 -5.16
N GLN A 52 19.45 -20.90 -5.69
CA GLN A 52 20.65 -20.41 -4.98
C GLN A 52 20.87 -18.89 -5.16
N VAL A 53 19.95 -18.18 -5.83
CA VAL A 53 20.06 -16.74 -6.06
C VAL A 53 19.71 -15.98 -4.78
N PHE A 54 20.66 -15.15 -4.34
CA PHE A 54 20.50 -14.20 -3.25
C PHE A 54 19.93 -12.88 -3.80
N ASP A 55 18.61 -12.83 -3.95
CA ASP A 55 17.91 -11.62 -4.44
C ASP A 55 17.77 -10.59 -3.32
N LEU A 56 18.46 -9.45 -3.45
CA LEU A 56 18.42 -8.39 -2.45
C LEU A 56 17.07 -7.69 -2.34
N MET A 57 16.21 -7.77 -3.36
CA MET A 57 14.85 -7.24 -3.26
C MET A 57 13.99 -8.09 -2.32
N GLU A 58 14.21 -9.40 -2.26
CA GLU A 58 13.55 -10.28 -1.30
C GLU A 58 14.02 -9.98 0.13
N LEU A 59 15.33 -9.87 0.34
CA LEU A 59 15.89 -9.50 1.64
C LEU A 59 15.38 -8.13 2.09
N PHE A 60 15.38 -7.14 1.19
CA PHE A 60 14.83 -5.81 1.47
C PHE A 60 13.36 -5.87 1.86
N ALA A 61 12.50 -6.54 1.08
CA ALA A 61 11.07 -6.64 1.41
C ALA A 61 10.81 -7.38 2.73
N PHE A 62 11.69 -8.31 3.12
CA PHE A 62 11.61 -8.99 4.40
C PHE A 62 12.01 -8.09 5.58
N VAL A 63 13.14 -7.36 5.44
CA VAL A 63 13.75 -6.53 6.48
C VAL A 63 13.00 -5.20 6.63
N HIS A 64 12.55 -4.63 5.53
CA HIS A 64 11.88 -3.34 5.42
C HIS A 64 10.49 -3.52 4.78
N PRO A 65 9.59 -4.29 5.42
CA PRO A 65 8.26 -4.53 4.85
C PRO A 65 7.49 -3.22 4.71
N ALA A 66 6.66 -3.12 3.66
CA ALA A 66 5.86 -1.94 3.34
C ALA A 66 6.66 -0.65 3.00
N LEU A 67 8.01 -0.70 2.95
CA LEU A 67 8.81 0.43 2.49
C LEU A 67 9.01 0.41 0.96
N PRO A 68 8.86 1.57 0.27
CA PRO A 68 9.03 1.64 -1.17
C PRO A 68 10.51 1.49 -1.56
N CYS A 69 10.78 0.62 -2.54
CA CYS A 69 12.10 0.49 -3.14
C CYS A 69 11.99 0.20 -4.64
N LEU A 70 12.69 0.99 -5.45
CA LEU A 70 12.83 0.70 -6.87
C LEU A 70 13.72 -0.52 -7.04
N PRO A 71 13.35 -1.51 -7.89
CA PRO A 71 14.08 -2.76 -8.03
C PRO A 71 15.32 -2.60 -8.94
N THR A 72 16.19 -1.67 -8.57
CA THR A 72 17.47 -1.37 -9.23
C THR A 72 18.55 -1.17 -8.18
N VAL A 73 19.82 -1.31 -8.56
CA VAL A 73 20.96 -1.07 -7.67
C VAL A 73 20.89 0.31 -7.03
N GLY A 74 20.73 1.37 -7.83
CA GLY A 74 20.57 2.74 -7.31
C GLY A 74 19.29 2.96 -6.50
N GLY A 75 18.21 2.22 -6.81
CA GLY A 75 16.98 2.24 -6.04
C GLY A 75 17.14 1.68 -4.63
N LEU A 76 17.80 0.53 -4.53
CA LEU A 76 18.15 -0.12 -3.26
C LEU A 76 19.14 0.72 -2.46
N ALA A 77 20.20 1.24 -3.10
CA ALA A 77 21.16 2.13 -2.46
C ALA A 77 20.48 3.35 -1.83
N ARG A 78 19.62 4.05 -2.59
CA ARG A 78 18.85 5.19 -2.06
C ARG A 78 17.97 4.80 -0.88
N ALA A 79 17.29 3.64 -0.94
CA ALA A 79 16.43 3.17 0.13
C ALA A 79 17.21 2.81 1.42
N LEU A 80 18.47 2.38 1.28
CA LEU A 80 19.35 2.03 2.39
C LEU A 80 20.28 3.18 2.84
N GLY A 81 20.27 4.32 2.14
CA GLY A 81 21.21 5.43 2.39
C GLY A 81 22.66 5.11 2.01
N LEU A 82 22.87 4.21 1.05
CA LEU A 82 24.18 3.81 0.54
C LEU A 82 24.55 4.58 -0.73
N ASP A 83 25.86 4.74 -0.95
CA ASP A 83 26.38 5.14 -2.25
C ASP A 83 26.53 3.92 -3.16
N ALA A 84 25.92 3.98 -4.34
CA ALA A 84 26.03 2.93 -5.35
C ALA A 84 27.32 3.04 -6.15
N GLY A 85 27.94 4.22 -6.21
CA GLY A 85 28.98 4.54 -7.19
C GLY A 85 28.45 4.60 -8.63
N GLU A 86 29.36 4.81 -9.57
CA GLU A 86 29.03 5.04 -10.98
C GLU A 86 29.32 3.82 -11.85
N SER A 87 30.30 3.00 -11.46
CA SER A 87 30.76 1.86 -12.25
C SER A 87 29.98 0.57 -11.93
N PRO A 88 29.87 -0.38 -12.88
CA PRO A 88 29.33 -1.71 -12.62
C PRO A 88 30.03 -2.47 -11.47
N GLU A 89 31.32 -2.22 -11.27
CA GLU A 89 32.14 -2.77 -10.20
C GLU A 89 31.71 -2.21 -8.84
N ASP A 90 31.53 -0.89 -8.74
CA ASP A 90 30.99 -0.25 -7.53
C ASP A 90 29.61 -0.81 -7.19
N HIS A 91 28.77 -1.00 -8.21
CA HIS A 91 27.42 -1.54 -8.06
C HIS A 91 27.47 -2.95 -7.47
N ALA A 92 28.36 -3.80 -7.96
CA ALA A 92 28.56 -5.16 -7.46
C ALA A 92 29.09 -5.18 -6.01
N LEU A 93 30.06 -4.32 -5.68
CA LEU A 93 30.60 -4.19 -4.33
C LEU A 93 29.54 -3.65 -3.34
N MET A 94 28.70 -2.71 -3.78
CA MET A 94 27.61 -2.16 -2.95
C MET A 94 26.61 -3.24 -2.53
N LEU A 95 26.36 -4.27 -3.36
CA LEU A 95 25.44 -5.37 -3.02
C LEU A 95 25.84 -6.08 -1.73
N HIS A 96 27.13 -6.31 -1.51
CA HIS A 96 27.65 -6.91 -0.27
C HIS A 96 27.40 -6.00 0.94
N ARG A 97 27.61 -4.69 0.80
CA ARG A 97 27.34 -3.71 1.86
C ARG A 97 25.85 -3.66 2.19
N ALA A 98 24.99 -3.67 1.17
CA ALA A 98 23.52 -3.69 1.34
C ALA A 98 23.06 -4.94 2.10
N ALA A 99 23.56 -6.14 1.72
CA ALA A 99 23.27 -7.38 2.43
C ALA A 99 23.69 -7.32 3.90
N ALA A 100 24.93 -6.90 4.17
CA ALA A 100 25.49 -6.81 5.52
C ALA A 100 24.71 -5.82 6.39
N GLN A 101 24.35 -4.65 5.84
CA GLN A 101 23.54 -3.65 6.54
C GLN A 101 22.18 -4.23 6.92
N MET A 102 21.45 -4.83 5.98
CA MET A 102 20.12 -5.40 6.24
C MET A 102 20.15 -6.55 7.26
N LEU A 103 21.14 -7.44 7.20
CA LEU A 103 21.33 -8.50 8.19
C LEU A 103 21.71 -7.94 9.58
N THR A 104 22.46 -6.83 9.62
CA THR A 104 22.79 -6.12 10.86
C THR A 104 21.56 -5.42 11.45
N THR A 105 20.69 -4.85 10.60
CA THR A 105 19.41 -4.27 11.02
C THR A 105 18.54 -5.31 11.72
N LEU A 106 18.48 -6.54 11.20
CA LEU A 106 17.75 -7.64 11.83
C LEU A 106 18.35 -8.09 13.17
N GLN A 107 19.58 -7.73 13.51
CA GLN A 107 20.20 -8.06 14.81
C GLN A 107 19.91 -7.01 15.88
N GLN A 108 19.41 -5.82 15.50
CA GLN A 108 19.14 -4.75 16.45
C GLN A 108 17.98 -5.10 17.38
N PRO A 109 18.12 -5.02 18.72
CA PRO A 109 17.03 -5.29 19.66
C PRO A 109 15.80 -4.40 19.45
N SER A 110 15.99 -3.20 18.90
CA SER A 110 14.92 -2.25 18.54
C SER A 110 14.17 -2.60 17.25
N TYR A 111 14.60 -3.62 16.49
CA TYR A 111 13.90 -4.04 15.29
C TYR A 111 12.46 -4.45 15.63
N PRO A 112 11.44 -3.94 14.91
CA PRO A 112 10.06 -4.19 15.25
C PRO A 112 9.73 -5.67 15.06
N ASP A 113 9.06 -6.26 16.07
CA ASP A 113 8.41 -7.56 15.93
C ASP A 113 9.39 -8.71 15.51
N ARG A 114 10.60 -8.68 16.10
CA ARG A 114 11.64 -9.72 15.89
C ARG A 114 11.11 -11.15 16.03
N PRO A 115 10.29 -11.52 17.04
CA PRO A 115 9.85 -12.90 17.20
C PRO A 115 9.02 -13.40 16.02
N SER A 116 8.11 -12.58 15.49
CA SER A 116 7.31 -12.98 14.33
C SER A 116 8.14 -13.00 13.05
N ALA A 117 9.04 -12.01 12.85
CA ALA A 117 10.01 -12.04 11.76
C ALA A 117 10.80 -13.36 11.77
N ALA A 118 11.28 -13.79 12.94
CA ALA A 118 12.07 -15.00 13.06
C ALA A 118 11.27 -16.27 12.70
N ARG A 119 10.01 -16.39 13.15
CA ARG A 119 9.12 -17.50 12.76
C ARG A 119 8.89 -17.54 11.25
N THR A 120 8.64 -16.39 10.63
CA THR A 120 8.46 -16.27 9.18
C THR A 120 9.75 -16.66 8.43
N ALA A 121 10.90 -16.15 8.85
CA ALA A 121 12.20 -16.48 8.27
C ALA A 121 12.51 -17.97 8.35
N TYR A 122 12.20 -18.61 9.47
CA TYR A 122 12.39 -20.05 9.66
C TYR A 122 11.59 -20.85 8.64
N ARG A 123 10.30 -20.54 8.44
CA ARG A 123 9.47 -21.20 7.42
C ARG A 123 9.93 -20.92 5.99
N MET A 124 10.39 -19.70 5.72
CA MET A 124 10.99 -19.38 4.42
C MET A 124 12.27 -20.18 4.18
N ALA A 125 13.11 -20.36 5.21
CA ALA A 125 14.32 -21.16 5.13
C ALA A 125 14.03 -22.64 4.86
N GLU A 126 13.04 -23.24 5.55
CA GLU A 126 12.55 -24.60 5.27
C GLU A 126 12.03 -24.73 3.82
N GLY A 127 11.42 -23.68 3.30
CA GLY A 127 10.98 -23.59 1.91
C GLY A 127 12.07 -23.25 0.89
N GLY A 128 13.35 -23.31 1.27
CA GLY A 128 14.49 -23.15 0.36
C GLY A 128 14.85 -21.69 0.02
N TRP A 129 14.48 -20.73 0.87
CA TRP A 129 14.91 -19.34 0.67
C TRP A 129 16.43 -19.19 0.82
N ALA A 130 17.12 -18.70 -0.22
CA ALA A 130 18.58 -18.54 -0.21
C ALA A 130 19.09 -17.71 0.98
N TRP A 131 18.40 -16.62 1.33
CA TRP A 131 18.74 -15.80 2.50
C TRP A 131 18.34 -16.43 3.84
N GLY A 132 17.50 -17.46 3.83
CA GLY A 132 16.89 -18.08 5.02
C GLY A 132 17.89 -18.39 6.13
N PRO A 133 18.98 -19.13 5.87
CA PRO A 133 19.98 -19.44 6.90
C PRO A 133 20.60 -18.19 7.54
N GLY A 134 20.95 -17.17 6.75
CA GLY A 134 21.55 -15.93 7.23
C GLY A 134 20.57 -15.10 8.06
N VAL A 135 19.32 -14.99 7.62
CA VAL A 135 18.26 -14.25 8.32
C VAL A 135 17.86 -14.95 9.62
N VAL A 136 17.74 -16.28 9.62
CA VAL A 136 17.48 -17.08 10.82
C VAL A 136 18.62 -16.94 11.82
N ALA A 137 19.87 -16.93 11.36
CA ALA A 137 21.02 -16.68 12.24
C ALA A 137 20.97 -15.28 12.86
N ALA A 138 20.64 -14.25 12.07
CA ALA A 138 20.51 -12.87 12.54
C ALA A 138 19.38 -12.66 13.58
N LEU A 139 18.36 -13.52 13.56
CA LEU A 139 17.19 -13.47 14.45
C LEU A 139 17.16 -14.60 15.48
N ARG A 140 18.28 -15.33 15.68
CA ARG A 140 18.31 -16.57 16.48
C ARG A 140 17.87 -16.35 17.93
N ASP A 141 18.28 -15.25 18.52
CA ASP A 141 17.91 -14.84 19.88
C ASP A 141 16.40 -14.66 20.05
N ALA A 142 15.68 -14.35 18.97
CA ALA A 142 14.23 -14.16 18.96
C ALA A 142 13.42 -15.46 18.76
N LEU A 143 14.06 -16.59 18.43
CA LEU A 143 13.40 -17.90 18.22
C LEU A 143 13.18 -18.70 19.51
N GLY A 144 13.57 -18.16 20.67
CA GLY A 144 13.45 -18.84 21.96
C GLY A 144 14.59 -19.82 22.26
N ARG A 145 14.49 -20.56 23.38
CA ARG A 145 15.61 -21.32 24.00
C ARG A 145 16.25 -22.40 23.12
N GLU A 146 15.53 -22.94 22.12
CA GLU A 146 16.05 -23.99 21.23
C GLU A 146 16.30 -23.51 19.78
N GLY A 147 16.11 -22.21 19.50
CA GLY A 147 16.28 -21.70 18.13
C GLY A 147 15.27 -22.25 17.12
N LYS A 148 14.14 -22.78 17.58
CA LYS A 148 13.03 -23.29 16.77
C LYS A 148 11.74 -22.54 17.12
N PRO A 149 10.93 -22.14 16.12
CA PRO A 149 9.65 -21.50 16.40
C PRO A 149 8.70 -22.49 17.09
N PRO A 150 7.94 -22.08 18.11
CA PRO A 150 6.97 -22.96 18.75
C PRO A 150 5.84 -23.34 17.76
N GLY A 151 5.79 -24.63 17.39
CA GLY A 151 4.69 -25.23 16.64
C GLY A 151 4.67 -24.97 15.13
N ALA A 152 3.71 -25.61 14.45
CA ALA A 152 3.52 -25.66 12.99
C ALA A 152 3.23 -24.30 12.29
N ARG A 153 3.34 -23.17 12.99
CA ARG A 153 2.74 -21.88 12.61
C ARG A 153 3.80 -20.81 12.41
N GLY A 154 4.01 -20.36 11.18
CA GLY A 154 4.96 -19.27 10.86
C GLY A 154 4.41 -18.18 9.96
N PHE A 155 3.22 -18.36 9.38
CA PHE A 155 2.56 -17.35 8.56
C PHE A 155 1.22 -16.88 9.15
N ASP A 156 0.94 -17.24 10.40
CA ASP A 156 -0.32 -16.95 11.10
C ASP A 156 -0.44 -15.49 11.56
N ILE A 157 -0.33 -14.57 10.61
CA ILE A 157 -0.31 -13.12 10.85
C ILE A 157 -1.58 -12.63 11.56
N TRP A 158 -2.70 -13.34 11.39
CA TRP A 158 -3.97 -13.02 12.02
C TRP A 158 -3.92 -13.09 13.54
N ASN A 159 -2.97 -13.77 14.17
CA ASN A 159 -2.84 -13.75 15.63
C ASN A 159 -2.33 -12.40 16.15
N GLU A 160 -1.75 -11.58 15.27
CA GLU A 160 -0.99 -10.38 15.63
C GLU A 160 -1.58 -9.10 14.99
N LEU A 161 -2.52 -9.26 14.06
CA LEU A 161 -3.23 -8.13 13.45
C LEU A 161 -4.25 -7.52 14.43
N PRO A 162 -4.37 -6.18 14.47
CA PRO A 162 -5.32 -5.51 15.33
C PRO A 162 -6.75 -5.82 14.90
N GLU A 163 -7.63 -5.99 15.88
CA GLU A 163 -9.07 -6.11 15.64
C GLU A 163 -9.69 -4.72 15.48
N TRP A 164 -10.64 -4.59 14.55
CA TRP A 164 -11.45 -3.39 14.48
C TRP A 164 -12.61 -3.48 15.48
N GLU A 165 -12.96 -2.32 16.02
CA GLU A 165 -14.11 -2.16 16.91
C GLU A 165 -15.26 -1.50 16.16
N GLU A 166 -16.48 -1.96 16.44
CA GLU A 166 -17.66 -1.24 15.99
C GLU A 166 -17.83 -0.04 16.91
N ARG A 167 -17.84 1.15 16.33
CA ARG A 167 -18.08 2.38 17.06
C ARG A 167 -19.44 2.94 16.63
N GLY A 168 -20.14 3.62 17.53
CA GLY A 168 -21.46 4.21 17.24
C GLY A 168 -21.44 5.12 15.99
N PRO A 169 -22.61 5.31 15.34
CA PRO A 169 -22.71 6.18 14.18
C PRO A 169 -22.26 7.60 14.54
N ARG A 170 -21.68 8.32 13.56
CA ARG A 170 -21.37 9.73 13.75
C ARG A 170 -22.68 10.53 13.86
N PRO A 171 -22.70 11.61 14.66
CA PRO A 171 -23.74 12.61 14.53
C PRO A 171 -23.85 13.09 13.08
N PRO A 172 -25.03 13.55 12.64
CA PRO A 172 -25.18 14.20 11.34
C PRO A 172 -24.16 15.34 11.20
N ALA A 173 -23.59 15.48 10.00
CA ALA A 173 -22.66 16.55 9.70
C ALA A 173 -23.36 17.92 9.81
N GLY A 174 -22.61 18.93 10.23
CA GLY A 174 -23.03 20.33 10.12
C GLY A 174 -23.17 20.80 8.67
N SER A 175 -23.66 22.02 8.50
CA SER A 175 -23.85 22.65 7.18
C SER A 175 -23.22 24.04 7.09
N MET A 176 -22.23 24.35 7.92
CA MET A 176 -21.52 25.62 7.87
C MET A 176 -20.79 25.76 6.52
N PRO A 177 -20.95 26.90 5.83
CA PRO A 177 -20.30 27.15 4.53
C PRO A 177 -18.78 27.23 4.66
N VAL A 178 -18.11 27.17 3.52
CA VAL A 178 -16.71 27.58 3.35
C VAL A 178 -16.69 28.77 2.39
N SER A 179 -16.13 29.90 2.81
CA SER A 179 -16.01 31.08 1.94
C SER A 179 -14.84 30.93 0.95
N GLU A 180 -14.88 31.70 -0.15
CA GLU A 180 -13.75 31.74 -1.09
C GLU A 180 -12.45 32.18 -0.41
N GLY A 181 -12.53 33.13 0.52
CA GLY A 181 -11.37 33.64 1.26
C GLY A 181 -10.68 32.53 2.07
N GLU A 182 -11.44 31.83 2.90
CA GLU A 182 -10.94 30.71 3.70
C GLU A 182 -10.37 29.60 2.81
N ALA A 183 -11.03 29.29 1.70
CA ALA A 183 -10.54 28.28 0.75
C ALA A 183 -9.18 28.66 0.14
N ARG A 184 -9.00 29.94 -0.22
CA ARG A 184 -7.73 30.48 -0.75
C ARG A 184 -6.63 30.50 0.31
N GLU A 185 -6.96 30.83 1.55
CA GLU A 185 -6.01 30.76 2.68
C GLU A 185 -5.56 29.32 2.93
N ARG A 186 -6.49 28.36 2.95
CA ARG A 186 -6.16 26.93 3.07
C ARG A 186 -5.31 26.44 1.90
N LEU A 187 -5.60 26.89 0.68
CA LEU A 187 -4.76 26.59 -0.49
C LEU A 187 -3.33 27.09 -0.30
N ALA A 188 -3.14 28.33 0.17
CA ALA A 188 -1.80 28.89 0.39
C ALA A 188 -1.00 28.06 1.41
N LEU A 189 -1.65 27.63 2.50
CA LEU A 189 -1.04 26.73 3.49
C LEU A 189 -0.63 25.39 2.88
N LEU A 190 -1.49 24.78 2.06
CA LEU A 190 -1.22 23.47 1.43
C LEU A 190 -0.20 23.55 0.29
N ALA A 191 -0.12 24.69 -0.40
CA ALA A 191 0.84 24.92 -1.46
C ALA A 191 2.26 25.07 -0.91
N GLY A 192 2.40 25.72 0.25
CA GLY A 192 3.66 26.02 0.91
C GLY A 192 4.18 27.42 0.57
N ALA A 193 5.08 27.94 1.41
CA ALA A 193 5.58 29.32 1.31
C ALA A 193 6.35 29.61 -0.01
N ASP A 194 7.03 28.60 -0.55
CA ASP A 194 7.83 28.71 -1.78
C ASP A 194 7.03 28.38 -3.05
N ALA A 195 5.71 28.23 -2.94
CA ALA A 195 4.87 27.88 -4.08
C ALA A 195 4.74 29.05 -5.06
N GLU A 196 4.94 28.74 -6.33
CA GLU A 196 4.65 29.65 -7.44
C GLU A 196 3.20 30.13 -7.39
N ALA A 197 3.00 31.44 -7.55
CA ALA A 197 1.66 32.02 -7.64
C ALA A 197 0.94 31.51 -8.90
N ARG A 198 -0.19 30.83 -8.72
CA ARG A 198 -1.00 30.27 -9.82
C ARG A 198 -2.41 30.87 -9.79
N PRO A 199 -2.65 32.00 -10.47
CA PRO A 199 -3.96 32.68 -10.44
C PRO A 199 -5.13 31.77 -10.82
N GLY A 200 -4.95 30.90 -11.81
CA GLY A 200 -5.96 29.92 -12.21
C GLY A 200 -6.30 28.90 -11.11
N GLN A 201 -5.33 28.51 -10.28
CA GLN A 201 -5.55 27.62 -9.14
C GLN A 201 -6.35 28.32 -8.03
N VAL A 202 -5.99 29.57 -7.73
CA VAL A 202 -6.66 30.41 -6.72
C VAL A 202 -8.11 30.68 -7.12
N ALA A 203 -8.36 31.00 -8.39
CA ALA A 203 -9.70 31.18 -8.94
C ALA A 203 -10.51 29.88 -8.87
N PHE A 204 -9.94 28.76 -9.35
CA PHE A 204 -10.58 27.43 -9.28
C PHE A 204 -10.96 27.04 -7.84
N THR A 205 -10.07 27.31 -6.88
CA THR A 205 -10.28 27.01 -5.45
C THR A 205 -11.44 27.81 -4.87
N GLY A 206 -11.52 29.12 -5.19
CA GLY A 206 -12.64 29.97 -4.78
C GLY A 206 -13.97 29.44 -5.33
N LEU A 207 -14.02 29.14 -6.62
CA LEU A 207 -15.22 28.57 -7.26
C LEU A 207 -15.64 27.23 -6.63
N ALA A 208 -14.68 26.35 -6.33
CA ALA A 208 -14.94 25.06 -5.69
C ALA A 208 -15.56 25.20 -4.28
N ALA A 209 -15.31 26.31 -3.57
CA ALA A 209 -15.90 26.57 -2.25
C ALA A 209 -17.44 26.70 -2.31
N HIS A 210 -18.01 27.15 -3.43
CA HIS A 210 -19.46 27.28 -3.59
C HIS A 210 -20.21 25.94 -3.51
N ALA A 211 -19.54 24.82 -3.81
CA ALA A 211 -20.13 23.49 -3.64
C ALA A 211 -20.44 23.15 -2.17
N PHE A 212 -19.81 23.86 -1.22
CA PHE A 212 -19.94 23.64 0.22
C PHE A 212 -20.88 24.63 0.91
N ALA A 213 -21.63 25.45 0.16
CA ALA A 213 -22.70 26.27 0.70
C ALA A 213 -23.82 25.38 1.32
N PRO A 214 -24.60 25.90 2.29
CA PRO A 214 -25.82 25.24 2.73
C PRO A 214 -26.78 24.99 1.56
N ARG A 215 -27.56 23.92 1.64
CA ARG A 215 -28.63 23.66 0.67
C ARG A 215 -29.84 24.50 1.06
N GLU A 216 -30.42 25.22 0.10
CA GLU A 216 -31.64 26.00 0.32
C GLU A 216 -32.90 25.10 0.36
N ALA A 217 -32.89 24.01 -0.39
CA ALA A 217 -34.02 23.08 -0.48
C ALA A 217 -33.58 21.61 -0.41
N ALA A 218 -34.47 20.75 0.11
CA ALA A 218 -34.28 19.31 0.08
C ALA A 218 -34.23 18.80 -1.37
N GLY A 219 -33.29 17.90 -1.67
CA GLY A 219 -33.11 17.37 -3.03
C GLY A 219 -32.41 18.32 -4.02
N ALA A 220 -32.08 19.55 -3.62
CA ALA A 220 -31.34 20.51 -4.44
C ALA A 220 -29.86 20.59 -3.98
N PRO A 221 -28.94 19.82 -4.58
CA PRO A 221 -27.52 19.93 -4.26
C PRO A 221 -26.91 21.21 -4.85
N ASN A 222 -25.90 21.76 -4.17
CA ASN A 222 -25.05 22.79 -4.75
C ASN A 222 -24.08 22.11 -5.73
N ILE A 223 -24.15 22.50 -7.00
CA ILE A 223 -23.31 21.93 -8.06
C ILE A 223 -22.43 23.04 -8.63
N VAL A 224 -21.12 22.78 -8.65
CA VAL A 224 -20.14 23.61 -9.33
C VAL A 224 -19.58 22.82 -10.49
N LEU A 225 -19.72 23.35 -11.70
CA LEU A 225 -19.04 22.86 -12.90
C LEU A 225 -17.89 23.81 -13.22
N ALA A 226 -16.66 23.35 -13.02
CA ALA A 226 -15.45 24.13 -13.27
C ALA A 226 -14.52 23.39 -14.22
N GLU A 227 -14.21 24.02 -15.35
CA GLU A 227 -13.15 23.57 -16.24
C GLU A 227 -11.81 24.15 -15.79
N ALA A 228 -10.77 23.33 -15.84
CA ALA A 228 -9.44 23.72 -15.43
C ALA A 228 -8.42 23.15 -16.41
N GLY A 229 -7.39 23.93 -16.78
CA GLY A 229 -6.28 23.46 -17.60
C GLY A 229 -5.47 22.35 -16.92
N THR A 230 -4.73 21.55 -17.68
CA THR A 230 -3.78 20.58 -17.11
C THR A 230 -2.66 21.31 -16.35
N GLY A 231 -2.12 20.68 -15.30
CA GLY A 231 -0.97 21.24 -14.56
C GLY A 231 -1.27 22.38 -13.58
N ILE A 232 -2.48 22.97 -13.57
CA ILE A 232 -2.78 24.13 -12.71
C ILE A 232 -2.88 23.83 -11.21
N GLY A 233 -2.72 22.57 -10.78
CA GLY A 233 -2.85 22.20 -9.36
C GLY A 233 -4.29 22.01 -8.86
N LYS A 234 -5.19 21.54 -9.74
CA LYS A 234 -6.62 21.29 -9.44
C LYS A 234 -6.85 20.47 -8.16
N THR A 235 -6.00 19.47 -7.94
CA THR A 235 -6.11 18.54 -6.82
C THR A 235 -6.12 19.25 -5.48
N ILE A 236 -5.10 20.06 -5.21
CA ILE A 236 -5.06 20.85 -3.97
C ILE A 236 -6.17 21.90 -3.95
N GLY A 237 -6.55 22.43 -5.12
CA GLY A 237 -7.60 23.44 -5.23
C GLY A 237 -9.00 22.97 -4.79
N TYR A 238 -9.37 21.70 -5.00
CA TYR A 238 -10.60 21.16 -4.40
C TYR A 238 -10.40 20.52 -3.03
N ILE A 239 -9.19 20.05 -2.69
CA ILE A 239 -8.89 19.53 -1.34
C ILE A 239 -8.97 20.65 -0.30
N ALA A 240 -8.55 21.87 -0.64
CA ALA A 240 -8.56 23.01 0.29
C ALA A 240 -9.97 23.27 0.87
N PRO A 241 -11.01 23.62 0.08
CA PRO A 241 -12.35 23.83 0.64
C PRO A 241 -12.97 22.55 1.21
N ALA A 242 -12.67 21.37 0.63
CA ALA A 242 -13.17 20.09 1.14
C ALA A 242 -12.67 19.79 2.57
N SER A 243 -11.39 20.03 2.84
CA SER A 243 -10.79 19.82 4.16
C SER A 243 -11.40 20.74 5.21
N LEU A 244 -11.53 22.03 4.90
CA LEU A 244 -12.17 23.01 5.78
C LEU A 244 -13.60 22.61 6.12
N TRP A 245 -14.38 22.19 5.11
CA TRP A 245 -15.76 21.78 5.35
C TRP A 245 -15.83 20.53 6.23
N ALA A 246 -14.99 19.52 5.96
CA ALA A 246 -14.96 18.28 6.74
C ALA A 246 -14.58 18.53 8.22
N GLU A 247 -13.55 19.33 8.46
CA GLU A 247 -13.06 19.68 9.81
C GLU A 247 -14.10 20.46 10.61
N ARG A 248 -14.75 21.44 9.97
CA ARG A 248 -15.75 22.33 10.57
C ARG A 248 -17.05 21.60 10.88
N ASN A 249 -17.55 20.82 9.92
CA ASN A 249 -18.86 20.19 10.00
C ASN A 249 -18.81 18.78 10.58
N LYS A 250 -17.62 18.27 10.92
CA LYS A 250 -17.40 16.90 11.41
C LYS A 250 -17.99 15.84 10.47
N GLY A 251 -17.96 16.16 9.17
CA GLY A 251 -18.49 15.34 8.08
C GLY A 251 -17.39 14.68 7.26
N THR A 252 -17.78 13.86 6.29
CA THR A 252 -16.86 13.17 5.38
C THR A 252 -17.09 13.66 3.96
N VAL A 253 -16.03 14.13 3.29
CA VAL A 253 -16.07 14.51 1.88
C VAL A 253 -15.51 13.37 1.03
N TRP A 254 -16.29 12.94 0.05
CA TRP A 254 -15.89 11.91 -0.90
C TRP A 254 -15.33 12.54 -2.18
N ILE A 255 -14.10 12.18 -2.53
CA ILE A 255 -13.42 12.60 -3.75
C ILE A 255 -13.42 11.42 -4.72
N SER A 256 -14.17 11.56 -5.81
CA SER A 256 -14.26 10.53 -6.84
C SER A 256 -13.20 10.73 -7.93
N THR A 257 -12.52 9.66 -8.32
CA THR A 257 -11.55 9.70 -9.44
C THR A 257 -11.58 8.44 -10.29
N TYR A 258 -11.03 8.49 -11.51
CA TYR A 258 -11.19 7.43 -12.49
C TYR A 258 -10.22 6.25 -12.28
N THR A 259 -8.92 6.52 -12.12
CA THR A 259 -7.89 5.48 -12.14
C THR A 259 -7.20 5.30 -10.79
N LYS A 260 -6.64 4.11 -10.54
CA LYS A 260 -5.83 3.82 -9.34
C LYS A 260 -4.57 4.69 -9.28
N ASN A 261 -4.02 5.09 -10.43
CA ASN A 261 -2.90 6.01 -10.48
C ASN A 261 -3.29 7.40 -9.96
N LEU A 262 -4.46 7.90 -10.36
CA LEU A 262 -4.99 9.17 -9.84
C LEU A 262 -5.30 9.07 -8.34
N GLN A 263 -5.83 7.93 -7.85
CA GLN A 263 -6.01 7.71 -6.41
C GLN A 263 -4.69 7.77 -5.64
N ARG A 264 -3.60 7.22 -6.19
CA ARG A 264 -2.27 7.29 -5.57
C ARG A 264 -1.70 8.71 -5.58
N GLN A 265 -1.89 9.45 -6.67
CA GLN A 265 -1.51 10.86 -6.72
C GLN A 265 -2.29 11.66 -5.67
N LEU A 266 -3.59 11.41 -5.52
CA LEU A 266 -4.41 12.01 -4.47
C LEU A 266 -3.91 11.67 -3.06
N ASP A 267 -3.59 10.40 -2.80
CA ASP A 267 -3.02 9.98 -1.52
C ASP A 267 -1.72 10.77 -1.23
N GLN A 268 -0.83 10.92 -2.21
CA GLN A 268 0.40 11.71 -2.05
C GLN A 268 0.11 13.19 -1.75
N GLU A 269 -0.83 13.80 -2.46
CA GLU A 269 -1.22 15.20 -2.23
C GLU A 269 -1.86 15.41 -0.85
N LEU A 270 -2.59 14.40 -0.32
CA LEU A 270 -3.15 14.43 1.03
C LEU A 270 -2.09 14.42 2.14
N THR A 271 -0.83 14.05 1.85
CA THR A 271 0.28 14.24 2.81
C THR A 271 0.53 15.72 3.09
N ARG A 272 0.22 16.63 2.17
CA ARG A 272 0.33 18.08 2.45
C ARG A 272 -0.71 18.54 3.47
N LEU A 273 -1.86 17.88 3.48
CA LEU A 273 -2.97 18.16 4.40
C LEU A 273 -2.74 17.52 5.77
N TYR A 274 -2.28 16.27 5.78
CA TYR A 274 -1.93 15.52 6.99
C TYR A 274 -0.48 15.04 6.89
N PRO A 275 0.50 15.85 7.32
CA PRO A 275 1.92 15.50 7.24
C PRO A 275 2.28 14.31 8.15
N ASP A 276 1.60 14.19 9.29
CA ASP A 276 1.75 13.06 10.19
C ASP A 276 1.08 11.79 9.59
N PRO A 277 1.83 10.69 9.39
CA PRO A 277 1.28 9.48 8.78
C PRO A 277 0.16 8.80 9.58
N GLU A 278 0.19 8.90 10.91
CA GLU A 278 -0.83 8.28 11.78
C GLU A 278 -2.14 9.05 11.68
N GLU A 279 -2.08 10.38 11.80
CA GLU A 279 -3.22 11.27 11.58
C GLU A 279 -3.79 11.08 10.17
N LYS A 280 -2.93 11.02 9.15
CA LYS A 280 -3.35 10.77 7.77
C LYS A 280 -4.09 9.44 7.63
N ALA A 281 -3.58 8.37 8.24
CA ALA A 281 -4.19 7.04 8.17
C ALA A 281 -5.54 6.94 8.91
N GLU A 282 -5.88 7.91 9.75
CA GLU A 282 -7.19 8.06 10.39
C GLU A 282 -8.13 8.97 9.58
N LYS A 283 -7.63 10.13 9.13
CA LYS A 283 -8.46 11.19 8.51
C LYS A 283 -8.63 11.07 7.00
N ALA A 284 -7.71 10.40 6.31
CA ALA A 284 -7.74 10.21 4.86
C ALA A 284 -7.73 8.73 4.50
N VAL A 285 -8.78 8.27 3.79
CA VAL A 285 -8.92 6.86 3.43
C VAL A 285 -9.06 6.68 1.93
N ILE A 286 -8.21 5.83 1.34
CA ILE A 286 -8.32 5.41 -0.05
C ILE A 286 -9.17 4.13 -0.12
N ARG A 287 -10.34 4.22 -0.76
CA ARG A 287 -11.30 3.13 -0.91
C ARG A 287 -11.21 2.49 -2.29
N LYS A 288 -10.96 1.19 -2.30
CA LYS A 288 -10.93 0.36 -3.51
C LYS A 288 -11.98 -0.76 -3.44
N GLY A 289 -12.16 -1.46 -4.56
CA GLY A 289 -12.96 -2.67 -4.60
C GLY A 289 -12.32 -3.77 -3.74
N ARG A 290 -13.14 -4.71 -3.25
CA ARG A 290 -12.71 -5.78 -2.35
C ARG A 290 -11.58 -6.63 -2.94
N GLU A 291 -11.59 -6.80 -4.26
CA GLU A 291 -10.59 -7.53 -5.06
C GLU A 291 -9.19 -6.89 -5.07
N ASN A 292 -9.03 -5.73 -4.42
CA ASN A 292 -7.76 -5.03 -4.31
C ASN A 292 -7.08 -5.21 -2.95
N TYR A 293 -7.78 -5.74 -1.95
CA TYR A 293 -7.24 -5.94 -0.61
C TYR A 293 -6.88 -7.40 -0.37
N LEU A 294 -5.88 -7.62 0.49
CA LEU A 294 -5.54 -8.96 0.97
C LEU A 294 -6.73 -9.58 1.72
N CYS A 295 -7.18 -10.74 1.25
CA CYS A 295 -8.15 -11.58 1.94
C CYS A 295 -7.39 -12.50 2.90
N LEU A 296 -7.59 -12.31 4.22
CA LEU A 296 -6.91 -13.13 5.22
C LEU A 296 -7.30 -14.61 5.16
N LEU A 297 -8.52 -14.92 4.71
CA LEU A 297 -8.95 -16.31 4.50
C LEU A 297 -8.16 -16.97 3.38
N ASN A 298 -8.13 -16.34 2.21
CA ASN A 298 -7.39 -16.87 1.07
C ASN A 298 -5.88 -16.91 1.32
N PHE A 299 -5.36 -15.95 2.09
CA PHE A 299 -3.97 -15.95 2.53
C PHE A 299 -3.67 -17.15 3.45
N ALA A 300 -4.53 -17.44 4.43
CA ALA A 300 -4.36 -18.60 5.31
C ALA A 300 -4.34 -19.92 4.51
N GLU A 301 -5.28 -20.10 3.58
CA GLU A 301 -5.31 -21.28 2.70
C GLU A 301 -4.05 -21.37 1.82
N THR A 302 -3.56 -20.24 1.32
CA THR A 302 -2.32 -20.19 0.53
C THR A 302 -1.10 -20.52 1.37
N ALA A 303 -1.06 -20.04 2.62
CA ALA A 303 0.01 -20.32 3.56
C ALA A 303 0.09 -21.81 3.91
N ASP A 304 -1.06 -22.46 4.14
CA ASP A 304 -1.12 -23.90 4.40
C ASP A 304 -0.61 -24.72 3.20
N ARG A 305 -0.99 -24.32 1.98
CA ARG A 305 -0.49 -24.97 0.75
C ARG A 305 1.01 -24.76 0.55
N ALA A 306 1.53 -23.57 0.87
CA ALA A 306 2.94 -23.25 0.69
C ALA A 306 3.86 -24.07 1.60
N ALA A 307 3.35 -24.54 2.75
CA ALA A 307 4.07 -25.44 3.64
C ALA A 307 4.32 -26.83 3.02
N ILE A 308 3.54 -27.23 2.01
CA ILE A 308 3.57 -28.57 1.41
C ILE A 308 4.08 -28.53 -0.05
N GLY A 309 3.71 -27.51 -0.82
CA GLY A 309 3.88 -27.45 -2.27
C GLY A 309 4.81 -26.38 -2.81
N GLY A 310 5.58 -25.70 -1.95
CA GLY A 310 6.48 -24.61 -2.33
C GLY A 310 5.81 -23.23 -2.39
N GLY A 311 6.61 -22.18 -2.56
CA GLY A 311 6.14 -20.79 -2.54
C GLY A 311 6.24 -20.08 -1.17
N ALA A 312 6.85 -20.73 -0.18
CA ALA A 312 7.07 -20.17 1.16
C ALA A 312 7.76 -18.79 1.14
N VAL A 313 8.67 -18.54 0.19
CA VAL A 313 9.31 -17.23 0.02
C VAL A 313 8.27 -16.15 -0.26
N ALA A 314 7.41 -16.34 -1.27
CA ALA A 314 6.43 -15.35 -1.66
C ALA A 314 5.39 -15.13 -0.56
N VAL A 315 4.91 -16.22 0.06
CA VAL A 315 3.97 -16.15 1.19
C VAL A 315 4.60 -15.45 2.39
N GLY A 316 5.86 -15.75 2.72
CA GLY A 316 6.57 -15.11 3.83
C GLY A 316 6.78 -13.61 3.61
N LEU A 317 7.09 -13.18 2.38
CA LEU A 317 7.17 -11.76 2.04
C LEU A 317 5.80 -11.07 2.15
N VAL A 318 4.71 -11.72 1.70
CA VAL A 318 3.34 -11.21 1.90
C VAL A 318 2.98 -11.16 3.39
N ALA A 319 3.40 -12.14 4.19
CA ALA A 319 3.19 -12.17 5.64
C ALA A 319 3.87 -10.97 6.33
N ARG A 320 5.15 -10.72 6.01
CA ARG A 320 5.90 -9.55 6.52
C ARG A 320 5.22 -8.25 6.11
N TRP A 321 4.84 -8.13 4.83
CA TRP A 321 4.14 -6.95 4.33
C TRP A 321 2.79 -6.72 5.01
N ALA A 322 1.93 -7.74 5.10
CA ALA A 322 0.58 -7.60 5.62
C ALA A 322 0.55 -7.09 7.06
N LYS A 323 1.52 -7.47 7.88
CA LYS A 323 1.66 -6.97 9.25
C LYS A 323 2.11 -5.51 9.32
N ALA A 324 2.95 -5.08 8.39
CA ALA A 324 3.42 -3.71 8.30
C ALA A 324 2.49 -2.79 7.47
N SER A 325 1.56 -3.37 6.71
CA SER A 325 0.73 -2.63 5.77
C SER A 325 -0.28 -1.73 6.48
N ARG A 326 -0.38 -0.51 5.98
CA ARG A 326 -1.34 0.52 6.42
C ARG A 326 -2.77 0.02 6.30
N ASP A 327 -3.12 -0.58 5.17
CA ASP A 327 -4.51 -0.88 4.79
C ASP A 327 -4.70 -2.21 4.04
N GLY A 328 -3.64 -2.96 3.76
CA GLY A 328 -3.70 -4.25 3.07
C GLY A 328 -4.02 -4.14 1.58
N ASP A 329 -3.76 -2.98 0.95
CA ASP A 329 -3.92 -2.76 -0.49
C ASP A 329 -2.86 -3.48 -1.32
N MET A 330 -3.25 -4.54 -2.03
CA MET A 330 -2.36 -5.33 -2.89
C MET A 330 -2.15 -4.73 -4.30
N VAL A 331 -2.79 -3.62 -4.62
CA VAL A 331 -2.82 -3.03 -5.98
C VAL A 331 -2.31 -1.60 -5.99
N GLY A 332 -1.58 -1.21 -4.95
CA GLY A 332 -1.05 0.13 -4.74
C GLY A 332 -0.57 0.28 -3.30
N GLY A 333 -0.54 1.53 -2.82
CA GLY A 333 -0.14 1.81 -1.45
C GLY A 333 1.29 1.35 -1.18
N ASP A 334 1.42 0.50 -0.17
CA ASP A 334 2.69 0.00 0.35
C ASP A 334 3.06 -1.42 -0.14
N PHE A 335 2.23 -2.04 -1.00
CA PHE A 335 2.56 -3.34 -1.59
C PHE A 335 3.63 -3.19 -2.69
N PRO A 336 4.77 -3.90 -2.62
CA PRO A 336 5.81 -3.80 -3.63
C PRO A 336 5.31 -4.28 -5.01
N ALA A 337 5.24 -3.37 -5.99
CA ALA A 337 4.70 -3.68 -7.32
C ALA A 337 5.46 -4.81 -8.02
N TRP A 338 6.78 -4.93 -7.80
CA TRP A 338 7.60 -6.00 -8.35
C TRP A 338 7.29 -7.37 -7.72
N LEU A 339 6.85 -7.40 -6.46
CA LEU A 339 6.46 -8.64 -5.77
C LEU A 339 5.17 -9.20 -6.38
N ALA A 340 4.27 -8.33 -6.86
CA ALA A 340 3.07 -8.75 -7.59
C ALA A 340 3.39 -9.63 -8.81
N ALA A 341 4.46 -9.32 -9.54
CA ALA A 341 4.88 -10.10 -10.71
C ALA A 341 5.40 -11.49 -10.32
N ARG A 342 5.98 -11.62 -9.12
CA ARG A 342 6.44 -12.90 -8.55
C ARG A 342 5.27 -13.77 -8.05
N LEU A 343 4.17 -13.12 -7.64
CA LEU A 343 2.89 -13.76 -7.34
C LEU A 343 2.12 -14.05 -8.64
N SER A 344 2.64 -14.95 -9.48
CA SER A 344 1.97 -15.46 -10.67
C SER A 344 1.46 -16.89 -10.45
N GLY A 345 0.34 -17.28 -11.07
CA GLY A 345 -0.23 -18.63 -10.97
C GLY A 345 -1.26 -18.82 -9.85
N ALA A 346 -1.43 -20.05 -9.35
CA ALA A 346 -2.44 -20.43 -8.34
C ALA A 346 -2.24 -19.76 -6.97
N THR A 347 -1.02 -19.30 -6.68
CA THR A 347 -0.60 -18.49 -5.52
C THR A 347 -0.53 -16.99 -5.85
N GLY A 348 -1.02 -16.61 -7.04
CA GLY A 348 -0.87 -15.26 -7.55
C GLY A 348 -1.78 -14.24 -6.86
N ARG A 349 -1.67 -12.96 -7.24
CA ARG A 349 -2.47 -11.88 -6.63
C ARG A 349 -3.97 -12.17 -6.61
N THR A 350 -4.48 -12.84 -7.64
CA THR A 350 -5.89 -13.26 -7.71
C THR A 350 -6.24 -14.34 -6.69
N GLY A 351 -5.29 -15.15 -6.23
CA GLY A 351 -5.48 -16.14 -5.16
C GLY A 351 -5.42 -15.54 -3.76
N LEU A 352 -4.92 -14.31 -3.60
CA LEU A 352 -4.77 -13.66 -2.29
C LEU A 352 -5.83 -12.58 -2.01
N THR A 353 -6.57 -12.14 -3.03
CA THR A 353 -7.63 -11.14 -2.89
C THR A 353 -9.02 -11.77 -3.03
N ASP A 354 -10.04 -11.07 -2.53
CA ASP A 354 -11.44 -11.48 -2.61
C ASP A 354 -11.96 -11.50 -4.05
N ARG A 355 -12.40 -12.67 -4.52
CA ARG A 355 -13.08 -12.86 -5.81
C ARG A 355 -14.58 -12.71 -5.65
N ARG A 356 -15.24 -12.23 -6.71
CA ARG A 356 -16.68 -11.87 -6.69
C ARG A 356 -17.54 -13.00 -6.11
N GLY A 357 -18.00 -12.82 -4.87
CA GLY A 357 -18.98 -13.69 -4.21
C GLY A 357 -18.41 -14.77 -3.29
N GLU A 358 -17.09 -14.89 -3.12
CA GLU A 358 -16.52 -15.89 -2.21
C GLU A 358 -16.49 -15.43 -0.74
N CYS A 359 -16.57 -14.11 -0.50
CA CYS A 359 -16.55 -13.59 0.86
C CYS A 359 -17.78 -14.04 1.67
N VAL A 360 -17.52 -14.81 2.73
CA VAL A 360 -18.52 -15.26 3.71
C VAL A 360 -18.83 -14.24 4.82
N TYR A 361 -18.33 -13.00 4.66
CA TYR A 361 -18.59 -11.86 5.54
C TYR A 361 -18.40 -12.16 7.04
N THR A 362 -19.45 -12.10 7.86
CA THR A 362 -19.42 -12.33 9.32
C THR A 362 -19.11 -13.77 9.71
N ALA A 363 -19.31 -14.74 8.81
CA ALA A 363 -18.92 -16.12 9.06
C ALA A 363 -17.41 -16.35 8.87
N CYS A 364 -16.66 -15.36 8.38
CA CYS A 364 -15.22 -15.46 8.21
C CYS A 364 -14.53 -15.45 9.58
N PRO A 365 -13.64 -16.42 9.89
CA PRO A 365 -12.91 -16.45 11.16
C PRO A 365 -12.00 -15.22 11.34
N TYR A 366 -11.65 -14.54 10.24
CA TYR A 366 -10.80 -13.36 10.24
C TYR A 366 -11.59 -12.04 10.13
N TYR A 367 -12.93 -12.06 10.26
CA TYR A 367 -13.80 -10.89 10.04
C TYR A 367 -13.34 -9.66 10.84
N LYS A 368 -13.02 -9.82 12.12
CA LYS A 368 -12.56 -8.75 13.03
C LYS A 368 -11.18 -8.17 12.68
N LYS A 369 -10.40 -8.86 11.85
CA LYS A 369 -9.05 -8.45 11.43
C LYS A 369 -8.98 -8.14 9.93
N CYS A 370 -10.10 -8.23 9.24
CA CYS A 370 -10.17 -8.10 7.79
C CYS A 370 -9.83 -6.67 7.33
N PHE A 371 -8.81 -6.54 6.46
CA PHE A 371 -8.39 -5.27 5.87
C PHE A 371 -9.54 -4.55 5.16
N ILE A 372 -10.41 -5.28 4.45
CA ILE A 372 -11.55 -4.73 3.74
C ILE A 372 -12.53 -4.08 4.71
N GLU A 373 -12.89 -4.79 5.78
CA GLU A 373 -13.82 -4.33 6.80
C GLU A 373 -13.26 -3.18 7.64
N ARG A 374 -11.95 -3.21 7.90
CA ARG A 374 -11.21 -2.11 8.51
C ARG A 374 -11.26 -0.85 7.64
N ALA A 375 -11.02 -0.98 6.33
CA ALA A 375 -11.08 0.14 5.39
C ALA A 375 -12.50 0.71 5.26
N ILE A 376 -13.55 -0.13 5.24
CA ILE A 376 -14.96 0.31 5.25
C ILE A 376 -15.24 1.16 6.49
N ARG A 377 -14.85 0.69 7.68
CA ARG A 377 -15.11 1.38 8.95
C ARG A 377 -14.31 2.65 9.11
N LYS A 378 -13.04 2.63 8.71
CA LYS A 378 -12.20 3.84 8.65
C LYS A 378 -12.84 4.90 7.74
N ALA A 379 -13.32 4.52 6.56
CA ALA A 379 -13.96 5.47 5.64
C ALA A 379 -15.20 6.17 6.22
N ARG A 380 -15.99 5.49 7.07
CA ARG A 380 -17.13 6.11 7.78
C ARG A 380 -16.72 7.21 8.75
N ARG A 381 -15.43 7.25 9.13
CA ARG A 381 -14.87 8.18 10.12
C ARG A 381 -13.77 9.07 9.55
N ALA A 382 -13.43 8.92 8.28
CA ALA A 382 -12.48 9.80 7.63
C ALA A 382 -13.07 11.21 7.47
N GLU A 383 -12.22 12.21 7.39
CA GLU A 383 -12.59 13.54 6.90
C GLU A 383 -12.66 13.50 5.37
N ILE A 384 -11.69 12.82 4.73
CA ILE A 384 -11.61 12.68 3.28
C ILE A 384 -11.60 11.19 2.88
N VAL A 385 -12.48 10.81 1.96
CA VAL A 385 -12.48 9.49 1.34
C VAL A 385 -12.22 9.63 -0.15
N VAL A 386 -11.15 9.00 -0.65
CA VAL A 386 -10.88 8.95 -2.10
C VAL A 386 -11.34 7.59 -2.62
N ALA A 387 -12.23 7.58 -3.62
CA ALA A 387 -12.71 6.33 -4.21
C ALA A 387 -12.88 6.45 -5.73
N ASN A 388 -13.20 5.33 -6.39
CA ASN A 388 -13.61 5.39 -7.79
C ASN A 388 -15.11 5.74 -7.93
N HIS A 389 -15.52 6.15 -9.13
CA HIS A 389 -16.91 6.53 -9.41
C HIS A 389 -17.92 5.44 -9.02
N ALA A 390 -17.62 4.17 -9.30
CA ALA A 390 -18.52 3.06 -8.96
C ALA A 390 -18.76 2.91 -7.45
N LEU A 391 -17.71 3.07 -6.64
CA LEU A 391 -17.82 3.01 -5.18
C LEU A 391 -18.56 4.21 -4.60
N VAL A 392 -18.33 5.41 -5.14
CA VAL A 392 -19.08 6.61 -4.74
C VAL A 392 -20.57 6.45 -5.03
N MET A 393 -20.92 6.01 -6.24
CA MET A 393 -22.33 5.77 -6.61
C MET A 393 -22.98 4.69 -5.75
N ARG A 394 -22.25 3.60 -5.44
CA ARG A 394 -22.72 2.57 -4.52
C ARG A 394 -22.94 3.11 -3.11
N GLN A 395 -22.05 3.95 -2.61
CA GLN A 395 -22.19 4.57 -1.30
C GLN A 395 -23.41 5.50 -1.27
N ALA A 396 -23.57 6.35 -2.28
CA ALA A 396 -24.71 7.26 -2.39
C ALA A 396 -26.06 6.51 -2.39
N ALA A 397 -26.15 5.39 -3.13
CA ALA A 397 -27.35 4.55 -3.13
C ALA A 397 -27.64 3.90 -1.75
N LEU A 398 -26.61 3.47 -1.03
CA LEU A 398 -26.74 2.94 0.34
C LEU A 398 -27.20 4.04 1.31
N ASP A 399 -26.64 5.24 1.21
CA ASP A 399 -27.01 6.36 2.06
C ASP A 399 -28.45 6.83 1.78
N GLN A 400 -28.91 6.75 0.53
CA GLN A 400 -30.31 7.01 0.19
C GLN A 400 -31.27 5.95 0.76
N ALA A 401 -30.88 4.66 0.72
CA ALA A 401 -31.69 3.57 1.24
C ALA A 401 -31.75 3.54 2.77
N MET A 402 -30.67 3.97 3.45
CA MET A 402 -30.57 4.00 4.91
C MET A 402 -30.87 5.38 5.52
N GLY A 403 -31.02 6.41 4.69
CA GLY A 403 -31.38 7.75 5.15
C GLY A 403 -32.76 7.76 5.81
N PRO A 404 -33.04 8.70 6.72
CA PRO A 404 -34.39 8.86 7.25
C PRO A 404 -35.34 9.03 6.07
N VAL A 405 -36.37 8.16 6.00
CA VAL A 405 -37.49 8.31 5.08
C VAL A 405 -37.96 9.75 5.28
N ALA A 406 -37.82 10.59 4.24
CA ALA A 406 -38.34 11.94 4.28
C ALA A 406 -39.79 11.83 4.75
N GLN A 407 -40.10 12.41 5.92
CA GLN A 407 -41.48 12.50 6.37
C GLN A 407 -42.24 13.13 5.20
N ALA A 408 -43.20 12.38 4.65
CA ALA A 408 -44.04 12.87 3.59
C ALA A 408 -44.54 14.25 4.03
N MET A 409 -44.26 15.28 3.22
CA MET A 409 -44.78 16.62 3.47
C MET A 409 -46.29 16.47 3.71
N PRO A 410 -46.85 17.12 4.75
CA PRO A 410 -48.30 17.18 4.90
C PRO A 410 -48.85 17.63 3.55
N LYS A 411 -49.70 16.81 2.93
CA LYS A 411 -50.47 17.28 1.80
C LYS A 411 -51.19 18.52 2.29
N ASP A 412 -50.96 19.65 1.64
CA ASP A 412 -51.80 20.83 1.81
C ASP A 412 -53.24 20.36 1.63
N THR A 413 -53.97 20.23 2.73
CA THR A 413 -55.41 20.12 2.69
C THR A 413 -55.89 21.48 2.23
N GLU A 414 -56.09 21.58 0.92
CA GLU A 414 -56.89 22.62 0.31
C GLU A 414 -58.17 22.78 1.13
N THR A 415 -58.35 24.02 1.58
CA THR A 415 -59.61 24.59 2.01
C THR A 415 -60.73 24.22 1.06
N ALA A 416 -61.72 23.49 1.55
CA ALA A 416 -63.07 23.47 1.02
C ALA A 416 -64.03 23.48 2.22
N GLY A 417 -64.63 24.65 2.47
CA GLY A 417 -65.58 24.90 3.55
C GLY A 417 -65.63 26.38 3.91
#